data_AF-A0A9D2GDN2-F1
#
_entry.id   AF-A0A9D2GDN2-F1
#
_cell.length_a   1.000
_cell.length_b   1.000
_cell.length_c   1.000
_cell.angle_alpha   90.00
_cell.angle_beta   90.00
_cell.angle_gamma   90.00
#
_symmetry.space_group_name_H-M   'P 1'
#
loop_
_entity.id
_entity.type
_entity.pdbx_description
1 polymer ?
#
loop_
_entity_poly.entity_id
_entity_poly.type
_entity_poly.pdbx_seq_one_letter_code
_entity_poly.pdbx_strand_id
1 'polypeptide(L)'
;MKQLKRVFAAVIACTICLCGAQGLMAADLKPVNDLSTDYRNAIENTFTWAKQGESYVFSDAYFLGEVDPNTGERVNGVGQSIGGDWLALSVGRYGLDDRGDLYLKALDEKVTSLYREQGYLDRIKTTEWHRIGLAVAALGGDPTAFGTDENGDLINLVADGVYHPVTPSGNLWAQGINGAIWGLILLDARDYEVPEGASYDRDAIIAYILGREIDGGGFALSATETKPDVDITGMALQALAPYYDSNENVKAAVDRALAWLSGVQKDDGTFDSWGTVNVESCAQVLVALCALEIDPLTDSRFIKNDNTVLDGIMQFYNSEDGGFRHVLTTATNAMATEQGCYALIAYDRYVHDQGRLYDFSDVEITYRSTPSVKKFSDVPSNAWYASFIYDLVGRGVINGITETTFDPEGLITRAQFAKMVASAFATDDELRAYEGKKVFDDVATNHWANASIAWAKDQGIVNGIDASNFAPEAKITREQLVTMLGRYAESQNITLDKTVEAKTFTDSNKIGAFAKEYVTVMQQAGIISGRDTGEFDPQGNARRSEAAKMFSIFLGMVD
;
A
#
# COMPACT_ATOMS: atom_id res chain seq x y z
N MET A 1 -15.35 37.98 3.51
CA MET A 1 -16.34 37.72 4.59
C MET A 1 -17.00 36.35 4.40
N LYS A 2 -16.19 35.29 4.21
CA LYS A 2 -16.57 33.87 4.13
C LYS A 2 -15.38 33.03 4.62
N GLN A 3 -15.01 33.26 5.88
CA GLN A 3 -14.10 32.41 6.66
C GLN A 3 -14.60 32.47 8.10
N LEU A 4 -15.68 31.72 8.40
CA LEU A 4 -16.10 31.40 9.77
C LEU A 4 -17.26 30.36 9.80
N LYS A 5 -17.15 29.21 9.12
CA LYS A 5 -18.12 28.10 9.26
C LYS A 5 -17.51 26.70 9.03
N ARG A 6 -16.34 26.43 9.63
CA ARG A 6 -15.79 25.06 9.74
C ARG A 6 -15.10 24.86 11.09
N VAL A 7 -15.88 25.02 12.17
CA VAL A 7 -15.61 24.45 13.50
C VAL A 7 -17.00 24.18 14.11
N PHE A 8 -17.18 23.03 14.75
CA PHE A 8 -18.43 22.46 15.32
C PHE A 8 -19.15 21.43 14.44
N ALA A 9 -18.53 20.26 14.31
CA ALA A 9 -19.22 18.98 14.21
C ALA A 9 -18.53 17.98 15.15
N ALA A 10 -18.63 18.23 16.45
CA ALA A 10 -18.36 17.26 17.50
C ALA A 10 -19.21 17.64 18.70
N VAL A 11 -19.90 16.65 19.27
CA VAL A 11 -20.84 16.72 20.40
C VAL A 11 -22.25 17.18 19.99
N ILE A 12 -23.19 16.22 19.91
CA ILE A 12 -24.34 16.08 20.82
C ILE A 12 -25.07 14.80 20.41
N ALA A 13 -24.83 13.74 21.19
CA ALA A 13 -25.85 12.75 21.47
C ALA A 13 -26.70 13.25 22.64
N CYS A 14 -27.98 12.87 22.61
CA CYS A 14 -28.93 12.84 23.73
C CYS A 14 -29.89 14.04 23.90
N THR A 15 -31.18 13.70 23.81
CA THR A 15 -32.39 14.25 24.48
C THR A 15 -33.47 14.80 23.54
N ILE A 16 -34.57 14.04 23.48
CA ILE A 16 -35.90 14.35 22.92
C ILE A 16 -36.54 15.52 23.68
N CYS A 17 -37.14 16.50 22.99
CA CYS A 17 -38.47 17.05 23.36
C CYS A 17 -39.10 17.94 22.28
N LEU A 18 -40.42 17.81 22.15
CA LEU A 18 -41.34 18.48 21.22
C LEU A 18 -41.50 19.99 21.43
N CYS A 19 -41.71 20.71 20.31
CA CYS A 19 -42.67 21.79 20.04
C CYS A 19 -42.06 23.05 19.38
N GLY A 20 -42.71 23.50 18.30
CA GLY A 20 -42.74 24.90 17.90
C GLY A 20 -42.11 25.22 16.54
N ALA A 21 -42.90 25.08 15.47
CA ALA A 21 -42.58 25.57 14.15
C ALA A 21 -42.49 27.12 14.12
N GLN A 22 -41.48 27.67 13.45
CA GLN A 22 -41.61 28.81 12.54
C GLN A 22 -40.29 29.11 11.80
N GLY A 23 -40.31 28.87 10.48
CA GLY A 23 -39.74 29.76 9.46
C GLY A 23 -38.23 30.04 9.47
N LEU A 24 -37.44 29.13 8.92
CA LEU A 24 -36.23 29.49 8.19
C LEU A 24 -36.38 28.95 6.77
N MET A 25 -36.31 29.87 5.80
CA MET A 25 -36.42 29.62 4.37
C MET A 25 -35.54 28.42 3.99
N ALA A 26 -36.17 27.34 3.53
CA ALA A 26 -35.47 26.29 2.84
C ALA A 26 -34.83 26.93 1.61
N ALA A 27 -33.49 26.96 1.58
CA ALA A 27 -32.80 26.97 0.29
C ALA A 27 -33.35 25.78 -0.50
N ASP A 28 -33.68 25.97 -1.77
CA ASP A 28 -34.17 24.93 -2.66
C ASP A 28 -33.17 23.75 -2.67
N LEU A 29 -33.38 22.80 -1.76
CA LEU A 29 -32.75 21.49 -1.81
C LEU A 29 -33.33 20.84 -3.06
N LYS A 30 -32.46 20.52 -4.04
CA LYS A 30 -32.83 19.64 -5.15
C LYS A 30 -33.53 18.42 -4.55
N PRO A 31 -34.69 17.98 -5.07
CA PRO A 31 -35.34 16.78 -4.57
C PRO A 31 -34.35 15.63 -4.61
N VAL A 32 -34.30 14.83 -3.54
CA VAL A 32 -33.55 13.57 -3.50
C VAL A 32 -34.16 12.69 -4.59
N ASN A 33 -33.56 12.68 -5.76
CA ASN A 33 -33.91 11.75 -6.81
C ASN A 33 -33.37 10.40 -6.36
N ASP A 34 -34.25 9.54 -5.85
CA ASP A 34 -33.89 8.16 -5.55
C ASP A 34 -33.31 7.53 -6.82
N LEU A 35 -32.14 6.88 -6.70
CA LEU A 35 -31.56 6.13 -7.80
C LEU A 35 -32.63 5.15 -8.32
N SER A 36 -32.81 5.10 -9.64
CA SER A 36 -33.78 4.16 -10.21
C SER A 36 -33.49 2.74 -9.69
N THR A 37 -34.55 1.98 -9.41
CA THR A 37 -34.41 0.61 -8.90
C THR A 37 -33.57 -0.26 -9.85
N ASP A 38 -33.63 0.02 -11.15
CA ASP A 38 -32.87 -0.71 -12.17
C ASP A 38 -31.36 -0.49 -12.05
N TYR A 39 -30.90 0.74 -11.82
CA TYR A 39 -29.47 1.03 -11.66
C TYR A 39 -28.92 0.48 -10.35
N ARG A 40 -29.69 0.58 -9.25
CA ARG A 40 -29.33 -0.04 -7.97
C ARG A 40 -29.17 -1.55 -8.10
N ASN A 41 -30.14 -2.20 -8.73
CA ASN A 41 -30.10 -3.64 -8.98
C ASN A 41 -28.89 -4.02 -9.84
N ALA A 42 -28.55 -3.23 -10.87
CA ALA A 42 -27.37 -3.50 -11.70
C ALA A 42 -26.06 -3.44 -10.90
N ILE A 43 -25.91 -2.47 -9.99
CA ILE A 43 -24.76 -2.37 -9.08
C ILE A 43 -24.70 -3.59 -8.15
N GLU A 44 -25.79 -3.89 -7.44
CA GLU A 44 -25.84 -4.99 -6.47
C GLU A 44 -25.65 -6.37 -7.12
N ASN A 45 -26.21 -6.56 -8.32
CA ASN A 45 -26.03 -7.77 -9.10
C ASN A 45 -24.59 -7.90 -9.63
N THR A 46 -23.89 -6.78 -9.89
CA THR A 46 -22.46 -6.83 -10.25
C THR A 46 -21.63 -7.36 -9.08
N PHE A 47 -21.91 -6.94 -7.84
CA PHE A 47 -21.22 -7.51 -6.67
C PHE A 47 -21.58 -8.98 -6.46
N THR A 48 -22.84 -9.36 -6.71
CA THR A 48 -23.26 -10.77 -6.67
C THR A 48 -22.54 -11.61 -7.72
N TRP A 49 -22.38 -11.08 -8.94
CA TRP A 49 -21.58 -11.67 -10.00
C TRP A 49 -20.11 -11.81 -9.56
N ALA A 50 -19.52 -10.76 -9.00
CA ALA A 50 -18.11 -10.76 -8.57
C ALA A 50 -17.84 -11.76 -7.43
N LYS A 51 -18.83 -12.04 -6.57
CA LYS A 51 -18.75 -13.06 -5.52
C LYS A 51 -18.60 -14.47 -6.07
N GLN A 52 -19.06 -14.76 -7.29
CA GLN A 52 -18.98 -16.11 -7.89
C GLN A 52 -19.53 -17.24 -6.99
N GLY A 53 -20.59 -16.93 -6.21
CA GLY A 53 -21.21 -17.87 -5.26
C GLY A 53 -20.61 -17.86 -3.85
N GLU A 54 -19.56 -17.07 -3.61
CA GLU A 54 -18.96 -16.86 -2.28
C GLU A 54 -19.70 -15.81 -1.45
N SER A 55 -19.38 -15.72 -0.17
CA SER A 55 -20.00 -14.73 0.74
C SER A 55 -19.50 -13.29 0.50
N TYR A 56 -18.23 -13.17 0.08
CA TYR A 56 -17.52 -11.91 -0.09
C TYR A 56 -16.99 -11.79 -1.51
N VAL A 57 -16.93 -10.56 -2.04
CA VAL A 57 -16.28 -10.24 -3.31
C VAL A 57 -14.80 -10.62 -3.20
N PHE A 58 -14.14 -10.17 -2.13
CA PHE A 58 -12.77 -10.56 -1.83
C PHE A 58 -12.76 -11.89 -1.09
N SER A 59 -13.15 -12.98 -1.75
CA SER A 59 -13.17 -14.36 -1.21
C SER A 59 -11.77 -14.98 -1.09
N ASP A 60 -11.63 -16.14 -0.42
CA ASP A 60 -10.32 -16.82 -0.34
C ASP A 60 -9.90 -17.29 -1.74
N ALA A 61 -10.86 -17.71 -2.56
CA ALA A 61 -10.66 -18.01 -3.97
C ALA A 61 -10.18 -16.79 -4.76
N TYR A 62 -10.73 -15.60 -4.49
CA TYR A 62 -10.27 -14.35 -5.09
C TYR A 62 -8.79 -14.09 -4.79
N PHE A 63 -8.35 -14.26 -3.53
CA PHE A 63 -6.95 -14.10 -3.16
C PHE A 63 -6.04 -15.23 -3.67
N LEU A 64 -6.57 -16.41 -3.99
CA LEU A 64 -5.82 -17.48 -4.66
C LEU A 64 -5.63 -17.19 -6.16
N GLY A 65 -6.58 -16.50 -6.78
CA GLY A 65 -6.51 -15.99 -8.16
C GLY A 65 -6.32 -17.06 -9.23
N GLU A 66 -6.40 -16.65 -10.48
CA GLU A 66 -6.01 -17.45 -11.64
C GLU A 66 -4.58 -17.06 -12.05
N VAL A 67 -3.77 -18.08 -12.36
CA VAL A 67 -2.40 -17.90 -12.81
C VAL A 67 -2.34 -18.18 -14.31
N ASP A 68 -1.77 -17.25 -15.09
CA ASP A 68 -1.49 -17.49 -16.51
C ASP A 68 -0.54 -18.68 -16.61
N PRO A 69 -0.93 -19.77 -17.30
CA PRO A 69 -0.08 -20.95 -17.41
C PRO A 69 1.22 -20.71 -18.21
N ASN A 70 1.31 -19.60 -18.97
CA ASN A 70 2.47 -19.26 -19.79
C ASN A 70 3.44 -18.30 -19.09
N THR A 71 2.95 -17.37 -18.28
CA THR A 71 3.79 -16.39 -17.59
C THR A 71 4.02 -16.71 -16.12
N GLY A 72 3.15 -17.53 -15.51
CA GLY A 72 3.15 -17.78 -14.07
C GLY A 72 2.64 -16.59 -13.24
N GLU A 73 2.20 -15.51 -13.89
CA GLU A 73 1.66 -14.32 -13.24
C GLU A 73 0.15 -14.47 -12.97
N ARG A 74 -0.34 -13.80 -11.93
CA ARG A 74 -1.77 -13.72 -11.65
C ARG A 74 -2.46 -12.79 -12.65
N VAL A 75 -3.46 -13.31 -13.38
CA VAL A 75 -4.20 -12.57 -14.44
C VAL A 75 -5.41 -11.81 -13.94
N ASN A 76 -5.84 -12.10 -12.72
CA ASN A 76 -6.87 -11.40 -11.98
C ASN A 76 -6.44 -11.26 -10.51
N GLY A 77 -7.07 -10.34 -9.78
CA GLY A 77 -6.84 -10.15 -8.35
C GLY A 77 -6.03 -8.90 -7.98
N VAL A 78 -5.47 -8.94 -6.78
CA VAL A 78 -4.92 -7.77 -6.09
C VAL A 78 -3.83 -7.05 -6.90
N GLY A 79 -3.98 -5.75 -7.11
CA GLY A 79 -3.05 -4.92 -7.87
C GLY A 79 -3.10 -5.15 -9.39
N GLN A 80 -4.13 -5.81 -9.93
CA GLN A 80 -4.34 -6.02 -11.38
C GLN A 80 -5.46 -5.14 -11.91
N SER A 81 -5.39 -4.75 -13.19
CA SER A 81 -6.39 -3.84 -13.75
C SER A 81 -7.76 -4.48 -13.94
N ILE A 82 -7.79 -5.79 -14.20
CA ILE A 82 -9.01 -6.58 -14.40
C ILE A 82 -9.17 -7.52 -13.20
N GLY A 83 -10.39 -7.61 -12.66
CA GLY A 83 -10.66 -8.42 -11.47
C GLY A 83 -9.91 -7.90 -10.25
N GLY A 84 -9.52 -6.62 -10.22
CA GLY A 84 -8.58 -6.05 -9.27
C GLY A 84 -8.98 -4.67 -8.79
N ASP A 85 -8.20 -3.65 -9.13
CA ASP A 85 -8.27 -2.35 -8.43
C ASP A 85 -9.55 -1.56 -8.73
N TRP A 86 -10.15 -1.72 -9.92
CA TRP A 86 -11.44 -1.06 -10.24
C TRP A 86 -12.61 -1.70 -9.48
N LEU A 87 -12.57 -3.02 -9.28
CA LEU A 87 -13.53 -3.69 -8.41
C LEU A 87 -13.36 -3.22 -6.95
N ALA A 88 -12.13 -3.06 -6.49
CA ALA A 88 -11.85 -2.51 -5.16
C ALA A 88 -12.31 -1.07 -4.98
N LEU A 89 -12.13 -0.23 -6.00
CA LEU A 89 -12.72 1.10 -6.05
C LEU A 89 -14.25 1.02 -5.89
N SER A 90 -14.94 0.18 -6.68
CA SER A 90 -16.39 0.03 -6.60
C SER A 90 -16.86 -0.44 -5.22
N VAL A 91 -16.19 -1.43 -4.62
CA VAL A 91 -16.49 -1.92 -3.26
C VAL A 91 -16.39 -0.77 -2.25
N GLY A 92 -15.28 -0.03 -2.25
CA GLY A 92 -15.07 1.08 -1.34
C GLY A 92 -16.05 2.24 -1.55
N ARG A 93 -16.35 2.58 -2.81
CA ARG A 93 -17.22 3.73 -3.14
C ARG A 93 -18.71 3.47 -3.01
N TYR A 94 -19.13 2.21 -3.13
CA TYR A 94 -20.49 1.81 -2.76
C TYR A 94 -20.66 1.65 -1.24
N GLY A 95 -19.56 1.51 -0.50
CA GLY A 95 -19.61 1.22 0.95
C GLY A 95 -20.09 -0.20 1.23
N LEU A 96 -19.74 -1.16 0.37
CA LEU A 96 -20.08 -2.57 0.57
C LEU A 96 -19.30 -3.13 1.77
N ASP A 97 -20.01 -3.73 2.72
CA ASP A 97 -19.40 -4.48 3.83
C ASP A 97 -18.77 -5.77 3.28
N ASP A 98 -17.47 -5.71 3.00
CA ASP A 98 -16.66 -6.79 2.43
C ASP A 98 -15.27 -6.84 3.11
N ARG A 99 -14.32 -7.63 2.60
CA ARG A 99 -13.00 -7.86 3.23
C ARG A 99 -11.92 -6.93 2.68
N GLY A 100 -12.22 -5.63 2.64
CA GLY A 100 -11.33 -4.60 2.09
C GLY A 100 -9.99 -4.49 2.83
N ASP A 101 -9.98 -4.78 4.13
CA ASP A 101 -8.78 -4.89 4.96
C ASP A 101 -7.81 -5.98 4.48
N LEU A 102 -8.34 -7.16 4.11
CA LEU A 102 -7.56 -8.25 3.54
C LEU A 102 -7.03 -7.91 2.15
N TYR A 103 -7.82 -7.19 1.34
CA TYR A 103 -7.38 -6.67 0.05
C TYR A 103 -6.20 -5.71 0.21
N LEU A 104 -6.32 -4.74 1.11
CA LEU A 104 -5.23 -3.80 1.43
C LEU A 104 -3.98 -4.54 1.91
N LYS A 105 -4.12 -5.55 2.78
CA LYS A 105 -2.97 -6.35 3.24
C LYS A 105 -2.26 -7.07 2.10
N ALA A 106 -3.00 -7.75 1.22
CA ALA A 106 -2.41 -8.45 0.08
C ALA A 106 -1.76 -7.47 -0.92
N LEU A 107 -2.33 -6.27 -1.07
CA LEU A 107 -1.80 -5.25 -1.96
C LEU A 107 -0.51 -4.66 -1.40
N ASP A 108 -0.45 -4.46 -0.08
CA ASP A 108 0.73 -4.00 0.65
C ASP A 108 1.92 -4.97 0.48
N GLU A 109 1.65 -6.27 0.59
CA GLU A 109 2.64 -7.33 0.35
C GLU A 109 3.14 -7.31 -1.09
N LYS A 110 2.24 -7.15 -2.07
CA LYS A 110 2.59 -7.07 -3.50
C LYS A 110 3.45 -5.84 -3.81
N VAL A 111 3.04 -4.66 -3.34
CA VAL A 111 3.79 -3.40 -3.52
C VAL A 111 5.18 -3.53 -2.89
N THR A 112 5.27 -4.09 -1.67
CA THR A 112 6.54 -4.36 -0.99
C THR A 112 7.44 -5.28 -1.80
N SER A 113 6.92 -6.39 -2.33
CA SER A 113 7.72 -7.34 -3.13
C SER A 113 8.31 -6.65 -4.36
N LEU A 114 7.49 -5.92 -5.12
CA LEU A 114 7.92 -5.24 -6.35
C LEU A 114 8.98 -4.17 -6.06
N TYR A 115 8.81 -3.38 -5.01
CA TYR A 115 9.83 -2.38 -4.65
C TYR A 115 11.13 -3.01 -4.17
N ARG A 116 11.08 -4.12 -3.42
CA ARG A 116 12.30 -4.83 -2.98
C ARG A 116 13.02 -5.55 -4.12
N GLU A 117 12.27 -6.06 -5.10
CA GLU A 117 12.85 -6.80 -6.23
C GLU A 117 13.41 -5.88 -7.32
N GLN A 118 12.69 -4.79 -7.65
CA GLN A 118 13.02 -3.96 -8.80
C GLN A 118 12.92 -2.44 -8.56
N GLY A 119 12.49 -2.00 -7.38
CA GLY A 119 12.43 -0.58 -7.00
C GLY A 119 11.26 0.22 -7.58
N TYR A 120 10.36 -0.41 -8.33
CA TYR A 120 9.20 0.26 -8.96
C TYR A 120 8.04 -0.70 -9.20
N LEU A 121 6.81 -0.21 -9.35
CA LEU A 121 5.64 -1.04 -9.67
C LEU A 121 5.64 -1.49 -11.14
N ASP A 122 5.97 -0.58 -12.06
CA ASP A 122 6.12 -0.87 -13.49
C ASP A 122 7.19 0.04 -14.12
N ARG A 123 7.93 -0.50 -15.10
CA ARG A 123 9.02 0.20 -15.78
C ARG A 123 8.60 1.42 -16.61
N ILE A 124 7.32 1.54 -16.97
CA ILE A 124 6.81 2.58 -17.89
C ILE A 124 5.50 3.17 -17.36
N LYS A 125 4.61 2.36 -16.80
CA LYS A 125 3.23 2.73 -16.52
C LYS A 125 3.09 3.38 -15.15
N THR A 126 3.22 4.70 -15.08
CA THR A 126 2.87 5.49 -13.87
C THR A 126 1.43 5.26 -13.42
N THR A 127 0.55 4.87 -14.34
CA THR A 127 -0.84 4.48 -14.04
C THR A 127 -0.98 3.32 -13.06
N GLU A 128 0.05 2.48 -12.87
CA GLU A 128 0.02 1.45 -11.83
C GLU A 128 -0.03 2.07 -10.43
N TRP A 129 0.76 3.11 -10.16
CA TRP A 129 0.72 3.86 -8.91
C TRP A 129 -0.61 4.59 -8.73
N HIS A 130 -1.11 5.21 -9.80
CA HIS A 130 -2.38 5.93 -9.75
C HIS A 130 -3.55 5.00 -9.42
N ARG A 131 -3.64 3.88 -10.13
CA ARG A 131 -4.71 2.90 -9.96
C ARG A 131 -4.68 2.24 -8.58
N ILE A 132 -3.49 1.80 -8.14
CA ILE A 132 -3.29 1.22 -6.81
C ILE A 132 -3.59 2.26 -5.73
N GLY A 133 -3.06 3.49 -5.86
CA GLY A 133 -3.29 4.56 -4.90
C GLY A 133 -4.77 4.93 -4.74
N LEU A 134 -5.53 4.95 -5.84
CA LEU A 134 -6.98 5.17 -5.81
C LEU A 134 -7.73 4.03 -5.12
N ALA A 135 -7.36 2.76 -5.39
CA ALA A 135 -7.95 1.60 -4.72
C ALA A 135 -7.63 1.58 -3.22
N VAL A 136 -6.39 1.91 -2.84
CA VAL A 136 -5.97 2.05 -1.44
C VAL A 136 -6.83 3.09 -0.73
N ALA A 137 -6.96 4.29 -1.30
CA ALA A 137 -7.75 5.35 -0.71
C ALA A 137 -9.24 5.02 -0.63
N ALA A 138 -9.80 4.38 -1.66
CA ALA A 138 -11.21 3.98 -1.69
C ALA A 138 -11.56 2.96 -0.59
N LEU A 139 -10.64 2.09 -0.23
CA LEU A 139 -10.79 1.10 0.84
C LEU A 139 -10.35 1.61 2.23
N GLY A 140 -10.00 2.89 2.36
CA GLY A 140 -9.62 3.50 3.64
C GLY A 140 -8.16 3.32 4.04
N GLY A 141 -7.29 2.86 3.14
CA GLY A 141 -5.83 2.85 3.33
C GLY A 141 -5.18 4.19 2.96
N ASP A 142 -3.94 4.41 3.42
CA ASP A 142 -3.16 5.61 3.12
C ASP A 142 -2.20 5.39 1.95
N PRO A 143 -2.45 5.93 0.74
CA PRO A 143 -1.55 5.75 -0.39
C PRO A 143 -0.23 6.54 -0.25
N THR A 144 -0.10 7.43 0.74
CA THR A 144 1.18 8.11 1.01
C THR A 144 2.13 7.28 1.87
N ALA A 145 1.65 6.14 2.37
CA ALA A 145 2.35 5.30 3.33
C ALA A 145 1.95 3.80 3.16
N PHE A 146 2.30 3.20 2.02
CA PHE A 146 1.76 1.89 1.60
C PHE A 146 2.83 0.94 1.04
N GLY A 147 3.04 -0.21 1.65
CA GLY A 147 4.18 -1.11 1.38
C GLY A 147 5.50 -0.61 1.96
N THR A 148 6.59 -1.37 1.77
CA THR A 148 7.96 -0.97 2.15
C THR A 148 8.99 -1.24 1.05
N ASP A 149 9.99 -0.38 0.94
CA ASP A 149 11.12 -0.55 0.01
C ASP A 149 12.19 -1.53 0.53
N GLU A 150 13.34 -1.60 -0.16
CA GLU A 150 14.50 -2.41 0.23
C GLU A 150 15.12 -2.00 1.58
N ASN A 151 14.91 -0.76 2.02
CA ASN A 151 15.41 -0.20 3.27
C ASN A 151 14.39 -0.32 4.41
N GLY A 152 13.19 -0.82 4.12
CA GLY A 152 12.07 -0.87 5.06
C GLY A 152 11.34 0.47 5.22
N ASP A 153 11.65 1.47 4.40
CA ASP A 153 10.96 2.76 4.41
C ASP A 153 9.59 2.62 3.70
N LEU A 154 8.57 3.33 4.19
CA LEU A 154 7.24 3.29 3.59
C LEU A 154 7.26 3.96 2.22
N ILE A 155 6.53 3.37 1.27
CA ILE A 155 6.40 3.89 -0.09
C ILE A 155 5.25 4.90 -0.14
N ASN A 156 5.49 6.02 -0.81
CA ASN A 156 4.48 7.03 -1.08
C ASN A 156 4.01 6.91 -2.54
N LEU A 157 2.90 6.20 -2.76
CA LEU A 157 2.37 5.95 -4.10
C LEU A 157 1.99 7.24 -4.83
N VAL A 158 1.61 8.29 -4.09
CA VAL A 158 1.27 9.60 -4.66
C VAL A 158 2.52 10.30 -5.16
N ALA A 159 3.59 10.35 -4.35
CA ALA A 159 4.86 10.93 -4.76
C ALA A 159 5.45 10.15 -5.93
N ASP A 160 5.59 8.83 -5.77
CA ASP A 160 6.30 7.95 -6.69
C ASP A 160 5.57 7.74 -8.02
N GLY A 161 4.25 7.95 -8.03
CA GLY A 161 3.43 7.90 -9.24
C GLY A 161 3.36 9.24 -9.97
N VAL A 162 3.31 10.35 -9.23
CA VAL A 162 2.93 11.65 -9.79
C VAL A 162 4.09 12.64 -9.86
N TYR A 163 4.56 13.15 -8.72
CA TYR A 163 5.43 14.32 -8.67
C TYR A 163 6.91 13.99 -8.48
N HIS A 164 7.24 12.74 -8.13
CA HIS A 164 8.57 12.14 -8.21
C HIS A 164 8.51 10.75 -8.89
N PRO A 165 8.17 10.65 -10.19
CA PRO A 165 7.96 9.36 -10.83
C PRO A 165 9.15 8.41 -10.72
N VAL A 166 8.97 7.24 -10.09
CA VAL A 166 10.04 6.24 -9.86
C VAL A 166 10.20 5.26 -11.05
N THR A 167 9.61 5.57 -12.20
CA THR A 167 9.93 4.83 -13.43
C THR A 167 11.38 5.12 -13.86
N PRO A 168 12.07 4.18 -14.54
CA PRO A 168 13.39 4.43 -15.14
C PRO A 168 13.51 5.70 -15.99
N SER A 169 12.39 6.18 -16.56
CA SER A 169 12.37 7.41 -17.36
C SER A 169 12.19 8.70 -16.56
N GLY A 170 11.69 8.61 -15.32
CA GLY A 170 11.27 9.76 -14.50
C GLY A 170 10.13 10.60 -15.13
N ASN A 171 9.49 10.10 -16.20
CA ASN A 171 8.53 10.84 -16.99
C ASN A 171 7.09 10.44 -16.63
N LEU A 172 6.33 11.38 -16.06
CA LEU A 172 4.94 11.18 -15.66
C LEU A 172 4.06 10.73 -16.84
N TRP A 173 4.28 11.30 -18.03
CA TRP A 173 3.50 11.03 -19.24
C TRP A 173 4.22 10.10 -20.22
N ALA A 174 5.06 9.19 -19.73
CA ALA A 174 5.68 8.14 -20.56
C ALA A 174 4.63 7.28 -21.31
N GLN A 175 3.43 7.12 -20.74
CA GLN A 175 2.29 6.45 -21.36
C GLN A 175 1.35 7.41 -22.10
N GLY A 176 1.85 8.56 -22.55
CA GLY A 176 1.03 9.60 -23.15
C GLY A 176 0.20 10.36 -22.12
N ILE A 177 -0.95 10.90 -22.53
CA ILE A 177 -1.77 11.77 -21.67
C ILE A 177 -2.36 11.04 -20.45
N ASN A 178 -2.46 9.71 -20.49
CA ASN A 178 -2.95 8.89 -19.38
C ASN A 178 -2.19 9.14 -18.07
N GLY A 179 -0.86 9.26 -18.13
CA GLY A 179 -0.07 9.52 -16.94
C GLY A 179 -0.41 10.86 -16.28
N ALA A 180 -0.67 11.90 -17.08
CA ALA A 180 -1.07 13.21 -16.59
C ALA A 180 -2.51 13.19 -16.04
N ILE A 181 -3.45 12.58 -16.76
CA ILE A 181 -4.87 12.46 -16.35
C ILE A 181 -4.99 11.74 -15.01
N TRP A 182 -4.46 10.52 -14.92
CA TRP A 182 -4.55 9.72 -13.70
C TRP A 182 -3.72 10.28 -12.56
N GLY A 183 -2.59 10.95 -12.86
CA GLY A 183 -1.80 11.63 -11.84
C GLY A 183 -2.54 12.80 -11.20
N LEU A 184 -3.25 13.60 -12.01
CA LEU A 184 -4.10 14.68 -11.49
C LEU A 184 -5.27 14.13 -10.67
N ILE A 185 -5.93 13.08 -11.16
CA ILE A 185 -7.00 12.39 -10.42
C ILE A 185 -6.49 11.89 -9.06
N LEU A 186 -5.32 11.22 -9.01
CA LEU A 186 -4.77 10.73 -7.74
C LEU A 186 -4.45 11.89 -6.80
N LEU A 187 -3.80 12.97 -7.28
CA LEU A 187 -3.49 14.13 -6.45
C LEU A 187 -4.75 14.76 -5.85
N ASP A 188 -5.80 14.90 -6.64
CA ASP A 188 -7.03 15.57 -6.22
C ASP A 188 -7.93 14.68 -5.39
N ALA A 189 -7.69 13.36 -5.39
CA ALA A 189 -8.51 12.40 -4.69
C ALA A 189 -8.66 12.69 -3.19
N ARG A 190 -7.65 13.29 -2.55
CA ARG A 190 -7.74 13.82 -1.19
C ARG A 190 -7.01 15.15 -1.00
N ASP A 191 -6.82 15.91 -2.09
CA ASP A 191 -6.02 17.13 -2.10
C ASP A 191 -4.60 16.91 -1.54
N TYR A 192 -3.90 15.89 -2.05
CA TYR A 192 -2.55 15.56 -1.59
C TYR A 192 -1.59 16.73 -1.81
N GLU A 193 -0.77 17.00 -0.79
CA GLU A 193 0.22 18.06 -0.84
C GLU A 193 1.35 17.70 -1.82
N VAL A 194 1.68 18.65 -2.69
CA VAL A 194 2.85 18.57 -3.57
C VAL A 194 3.95 19.43 -2.94
N PRO A 195 5.09 18.85 -2.53
CA PRO A 195 6.14 19.60 -1.85
C PRO A 195 6.86 20.58 -2.79
N GLU A 196 7.48 21.61 -2.21
CA GLU A 196 8.35 22.52 -2.97
C GLU A 196 9.51 21.76 -3.62
N GLY A 197 9.77 22.05 -4.90
CA GLY A 197 10.83 21.39 -5.67
C GLY A 197 10.44 20.07 -6.31
N ALA A 198 9.18 19.64 -6.22
CA ALA A 198 8.70 18.47 -6.93
C ALA A 198 8.77 18.63 -8.45
N SER A 199 8.91 17.52 -9.18
CA SER A 199 9.09 17.54 -10.64
C SER A 199 7.84 18.01 -11.39
N TYR A 200 6.66 17.74 -10.84
CA TYR A 200 5.38 18.08 -11.43
C TYR A 200 4.41 18.54 -10.34
N ASP A 201 3.78 19.70 -10.53
CA ASP A 201 2.67 20.17 -9.71
C ASP A 201 1.35 20.13 -10.49
N ARG A 202 0.24 20.47 -9.84
CA ARG A 202 -1.09 20.49 -10.47
C ARG A 202 -1.13 21.39 -11.70
N ASP A 203 -0.53 22.58 -11.63
CA ASP A 203 -0.54 23.54 -12.73
C ASP A 203 0.21 23.01 -13.95
N ALA A 204 1.37 22.37 -13.76
CA ALA A 204 2.13 21.73 -14.83
C ALA A 204 1.36 20.57 -15.47
N ILE A 205 0.69 19.75 -14.65
CA ILE A 205 -0.11 18.62 -15.14
C ILE A 205 -1.34 19.13 -15.92
N ILE A 206 -2.06 20.11 -15.40
CA ILE A 206 -3.19 20.76 -16.08
C ILE A 206 -2.73 21.38 -17.40
N ALA A 207 -1.63 22.14 -17.40
CA ALA A 207 -1.09 22.74 -18.60
C ALA A 207 -0.71 21.69 -19.65
N TYR A 208 -0.15 20.54 -19.23
CA TYR A 208 0.14 19.43 -20.13
C TYR A 208 -1.14 18.83 -20.73
N ILE A 209 -2.18 18.58 -19.93
CA ILE A 209 -3.47 18.06 -20.42
C ILE A 209 -4.07 19.04 -21.44
N LEU A 210 -4.17 20.33 -21.09
CA LEU A 210 -4.72 21.36 -21.98
C LEU A 210 -3.91 21.52 -23.27
N GLY A 211 -2.59 21.42 -23.21
CA GLY A 211 -1.71 21.46 -24.39
C GLY A 211 -1.87 20.26 -25.33
N ARG A 212 -2.63 19.24 -24.93
CA ARG A 212 -2.93 18.03 -25.71
C ARG A 212 -4.34 18.02 -26.29
N GLU A 213 -5.11 19.09 -26.10
CA GLU A 213 -6.41 19.26 -26.75
C GLU A 213 -6.25 19.22 -28.29
N ILE A 214 -7.14 18.50 -28.94
CA ILE A 214 -7.22 18.43 -30.40
C ILE A 214 -8.16 19.54 -30.91
N ASP A 215 -7.83 20.14 -32.05
CA ASP A 215 -8.63 21.22 -32.63
C ASP A 215 -10.11 20.81 -32.80
N GLY A 216 -11.02 21.68 -32.34
CA GLY A 216 -12.45 21.38 -32.25
C GLY A 216 -12.90 20.75 -30.91
N GLY A 217 -11.98 20.40 -30.02
CA GLY A 217 -12.25 19.87 -28.67
C GLY A 217 -12.01 18.36 -28.56
N GLY A 218 -11.71 17.93 -27.34
CA GLY A 218 -11.43 16.53 -26.99
C GLY A 218 -9.95 16.18 -26.98
N PHE A 219 -9.65 14.95 -26.57
CA PHE A 219 -8.30 14.46 -26.29
C PHE A 219 -8.08 13.06 -26.87
N ALA A 220 -6.82 12.70 -27.10
CA ALA A 220 -6.42 11.37 -27.54
C ALA A 220 -5.15 10.91 -26.81
N LEU A 221 -4.91 9.60 -26.77
CA LEU A 221 -3.88 8.99 -25.94
C LEU A 221 -2.48 9.51 -26.31
N SER A 222 -2.17 9.44 -27.61
CA SER A 222 -0.89 9.83 -28.20
C SER A 222 -0.92 11.24 -28.79
N ALA A 223 0.22 11.93 -28.74
CA ALA A 223 0.37 13.27 -29.31
C ALA A 223 0.35 13.27 -30.85
N THR A 224 0.46 12.09 -31.46
CA THR A 224 0.44 11.92 -32.92
C THR A 224 -0.97 11.76 -33.48
N GLU A 225 -1.97 11.59 -32.62
CA GLU A 225 -3.35 11.40 -33.04
C GLU A 225 -4.00 12.73 -33.34
N THR A 226 -4.75 12.78 -34.44
CA THR A 226 -5.39 14.00 -34.94
C THR A 226 -6.90 13.99 -34.77
N LYS A 227 -7.44 12.96 -34.11
CA LYS A 227 -8.86 12.81 -33.82
C LYS A 227 -9.03 12.51 -32.33
N PRO A 228 -9.99 13.14 -31.65
CA PRO A 228 -10.27 12.82 -30.26
C PRO A 228 -10.82 11.40 -30.11
N ASP A 229 -10.56 10.82 -28.96
CA ASP A 229 -11.03 9.52 -28.50
C ASP A 229 -12.02 9.71 -27.35
N VAL A 230 -13.10 8.92 -27.31
CA VAL A 230 -14.14 9.08 -26.29
C VAL A 230 -13.62 8.76 -24.90
N ASP A 231 -12.84 7.69 -24.75
CA ASP A 231 -12.36 7.23 -23.44
C ASP A 231 -11.43 8.28 -22.85
N ILE A 232 -10.43 8.69 -23.63
CA ILE A 232 -9.43 9.68 -23.20
C ILE A 232 -10.08 11.05 -22.96
N THR A 233 -11.06 11.43 -23.78
CA THR A 233 -11.79 12.70 -23.57
C THR A 233 -12.60 12.65 -22.28
N GLY A 234 -13.35 11.58 -22.03
CA GLY A 234 -14.09 11.40 -20.78
C GLY A 234 -13.17 11.44 -19.57
N MET A 235 -12.07 10.69 -19.59
CA MET A 235 -11.10 10.65 -18.49
C MET A 235 -10.42 12.02 -18.26
N ALA A 236 -10.07 12.75 -19.32
CA ALA A 236 -9.52 14.10 -19.19
C ALA A 236 -10.53 15.07 -18.55
N LEU A 237 -11.81 14.98 -18.91
CA LEU A 237 -12.86 15.77 -18.29
C LEU A 237 -13.03 15.45 -16.80
N GLN A 238 -12.93 14.18 -16.40
CA GLN A 238 -12.97 13.77 -15.00
C GLN A 238 -11.82 14.42 -14.19
N ALA A 239 -10.60 14.41 -14.74
CA ALA A 239 -9.42 15.02 -14.12
C ALA A 239 -9.52 16.56 -14.02
N LEU A 240 -10.13 17.20 -15.03
CA LEU A 240 -10.25 18.65 -15.12
C LEU A 240 -11.45 19.22 -14.38
N ALA A 241 -12.45 18.40 -14.04
CA ALA A 241 -13.68 18.82 -13.37
C ALA A 241 -13.46 19.67 -12.09
N PRO A 242 -12.49 19.37 -11.20
CA PRO A 242 -12.21 20.21 -10.02
C PRO A 242 -11.86 21.68 -10.33
N TYR A 243 -11.40 21.95 -11.55
CA TYR A 243 -10.89 23.26 -11.96
C TYR A 243 -11.86 24.00 -12.89
N TYR A 244 -13.01 23.40 -13.21
CA TYR A 244 -13.96 23.95 -14.19
C TYR A 244 -14.43 25.37 -13.86
N ASP A 245 -14.72 25.66 -12.59
CA ASP A 245 -15.19 26.98 -12.16
C ASP A 245 -14.07 27.95 -11.78
N SER A 246 -12.86 27.45 -11.53
CA SER A 246 -11.74 28.24 -11.01
C SER A 246 -10.68 28.60 -12.06
N ASN A 247 -10.67 27.92 -13.21
CA ASN A 247 -9.68 28.13 -14.27
C ASN A 247 -10.37 28.29 -15.64
N GLU A 248 -10.31 29.50 -16.20
CA GLU A 248 -10.98 29.85 -17.46
C GLU A 248 -10.49 29.03 -18.67
N ASN A 249 -9.20 28.65 -18.70
CA ASN A 249 -8.67 27.82 -19.77
C ASN A 249 -9.19 26.38 -19.68
N VAL A 250 -9.26 25.85 -18.46
CA VAL A 250 -9.88 24.54 -18.21
C VAL A 250 -11.34 24.57 -18.62
N LYS A 251 -12.11 25.57 -18.17
CA LYS A 251 -13.51 25.75 -18.55
C LYS A 251 -13.70 25.72 -20.06
N ALA A 252 -12.90 26.49 -20.80
CA ALA A 252 -13.01 26.58 -22.25
C ALA A 252 -12.70 25.26 -22.96
N ALA A 253 -11.69 24.51 -22.51
CA ALA A 253 -11.37 23.19 -23.07
C ALA A 253 -12.45 22.15 -22.73
N VAL A 254 -12.94 22.15 -21.49
CA VAL A 254 -14.04 21.28 -21.05
C VAL A 254 -15.31 21.53 -21.86
N ASP A 255 -15.69 22.79 -22.08
CA ASP A 255 -16.89 23.14 -22.84
C ASP A 255 -16.79 22.65 -24.31
N ARG A 256 -15.62 22.75 -24.94
CA ARG A 256 -15.39 22.21 -26.30
C ARG A 256 -15.42 20.69 -26.33
N ALA A 257 -14.78 20.04 -25.37
CA ALA A 257 -14.80 18.57 -25.25
C ALA A 257 -16.22 18.03 -24.99
N LEU A 258 -17.03 18.69 -24.16
CA LEU A 258 -18.45 18.34 -23.96
C LEU A 258 -19.26 18.52 -25.25
N ALA A 259 -19.03 19.59 -26.00
CA ALA A 259 -19.68 19.81 -27.29
C ALA A 259 -19.30 18.72 -28.30
N TRP A 260 -18.03 18.32 -28.33
CA TRP A 260 -17.56 17.21 -29.16
C TRP A 260 -18.20 15.88 -28.76
N LEU A 261 -18.16 15.51 -27.46
CA LEU A 261 -18.79 14.29 -26.94
C LEU A 261 -20.29 14.25 -27.27
N SER A 262 -21.02 15.35 -27.04
CA SER A 262 -22.42 15.47 -27.42
C SER A 262 -22.65 15.24 -28.92
N GLY A 263 -21.71 15.64 -29.78
CA GLY A 263 -21.79 15.46 -31.22
C GLY A 263 -21.50 14.03 -31.70
N VAL A 264 -20.76 13.24 -30.94
CA VAL A 264 -20.39 11.85 -31.29
C VAL A 264 -21.22 10.78 -30.58
N GLN A 265 -22.05 11.15 -29.61
CA GLN A 265 -23.05 10.25 -29.01
C GLN A 265 -24.01 9.74 -30.08
N LYS A 266 -24.30 8.43 -30.05
CA LYS A 266 -25.21 7.77 -31.00
C LYS A 266 -26.68 7.95 -30.61
N ASP A 267 -27.57 7.68 -31.56
CA ASP A 267 -29.03 7.80 -31.38
C ASP A 267 -29.59 6.86 -30.30
N ASP A 268 -28.88 5.78 -29.96
CA ASP A 268 -29.24 4.85 -28.88
C ASP A 268 -28.59 5.21 -27.53
N GLY A 269 -27.97 6.40 -27.44
CA GLY A 269 -27.32 6.88 -26.23
C GLY A 269 -25.89 6.37 -26.00
N THR A 270 -25.41 5.44 -26.84
CA THR A 270 -24.08 4.83 -26.70
C THR A 270 -22.95 5.67 -27.31
N PHE A 271 -21.72 5.27 -27.01
CA PHE A 271 -20.49 5.82 -27.57
C PHE A 271 -19.63 4.70 -28.17
N ASP A 272 -18.76 5.07 -29.11
CA ASP A 272 -17.72 4.18 -29.63
C ASP A 272 -16.32 4.77 -29.44
N SER A 273 -15.37 3.86 -29.26
CA SER A 273 -13.94 4.13 -29.22
C SER A 273 -13.27 3.19 -30.23
N TRP A 274 -12.37 3.74 -31.06
CA TRP A 274 -11.73 3.01 -32.17
C TRP A 274 -12.70 2.26 -33.11
N GLY A 275 -13.92 2.79 -33.29
CA GLY A 275 -14.94 2.19 -34.16
C GLY A 275 -15.71 1.03 -33.54
N THR A 276 -15.54 0.78 -32.24
CA THR A 276 -16.25 -0.27 -31.49
C THR A 276 -17.14 0.36 -30.44
N VAL A 277 -18.46 0.16 -30.57
CA VAL A 277 -19.43 0.58 -29.55
C VAL A 277 -19.27 -0.31 -28.34
N ASN A 278 -18.99 0.28 -27.18
CA ASN A 278 -18.70 -0.47 -25.97
C ASN A 278 -19.16 0.28 -24.70
N VAL A 279 -19.27 -0.46 -23.59
CA VAL A 279 -19.75 0.11 -22.32
C VAL A 279 -18.69 0.98 -21.65
N GLU A 280 -17.41 0.66 -21.81
CA GLU A 280 -16.29 1.37 -21.19
C GLU A 280 -16.25 2.85 -21.64
N SER A 281 -16.47 3.11 -22.93
CA SER A 281 -16.58 4.47 -23.47
C SER A 281 -17.78 5.22 -22.90
N CYS A 282 -18.92 4.54 -22.77
CA CYS A 282 -20.11 5.15 -22.17
C CYS A 282 -19.88 5.45 -20.68
N ALA A 283 -19.18 4.56 -19.97
CA ALA A 283 -18.81 4.73 -18.57
C ALA A 283 -17.92 5.96 -18.37
N GLN A 284 -16.87 6.16 -19.18
CA GLN A 284 -16.00 7.34 -19.07
C GLN A 284 -16.77 8.65 -19.24
N VAL A 285 -17.74 8.69 -20.16
CA VAL A 285 -18.58 9.87 -20.37
C VAL A 285 -19.52 10.07 -19.18
N LEU A 286 -20.20 9.04 -18.69
CA LEU A 286 -21.10 9.16 -17.54
C LEU A 286 -20.36 9.68 -16.30
N VAL A 287 -19.16 9.15 -16.00
CA VAL A 287 -18.34 9.62 -14.87
C VAL A 287 -17.93 11.07 -15.06
N ALA A 288 -17.58 11.49 -16.28
CA ALA A 288 -17.26 12.88 -16.58
C ALA A 288 -18.45 13.83 -16.35
N LEU A 289 -19.65 13.46 -16.80
CA LEU A 289 -20.86 14.25 -16.60
C LEU A 289 -21.17 14.42 -15.11
N CYS A 290 -21.13 13.32 -14.35
CA CYS A 290 -21.34 13.35 -12.91
C CYS A 290 -20.27 14.20 -12.21
N ALA A 291 -19.01 14.12 -12.64
CA ALA A 291 -17.91 14.89 -12.06
C ALA A 291 -18.05 16.41 -12.31
N LEU A 292 -18.67 16.79 -13.44
CA LEU A 292 -18.96 18.17 -13.84
C LEU A 292 -20.33 18.67 -13.35
N GLU A 293 -21.02 17.90 -12.50
CA GLU A 293 -22.37 18.20 -12.00
C GLU A 293 -23.42 18.38 -13.10
N ILE A 294 -23.25 17.68 -14.23
CA ILE A 294 -24.20 17.66 -15.34
C ILE A 294 -25.12 16.45 -15.17
N ASP A 295 -26.43 16.70 -15.08
CA ASP A 295 -27.44 15.65 -14.93
C ASP A 295 -27.60 14.83 -16.23
N PRO A 296 -27.20 13.54 -16.24
CA PRO A 296 -27.28 12.68 -17.42
C PRO A 296 -28.71 12.37 -17.88
N LEU A 297 -29.73 12.57 -17.04
CA LEU A 297 -31.13 12.33 -17.39
C LEU A 297 -31.84 13.55 -17.98
N THR A 298 -31.31 14.76 -17.77
CA THR A 298 -32.03 16.00 -18.13
C THR A 298 -31.23 16.93 -19.03
N ASP A 299 -29.91 16.78 -19.14
CA ASP A 299 -29.10 17.60 -20.04
C ASP A 299 -29.33 17.21 -21.50
N SER A 300 -30.10 18.04 -22.21
CA SER A 300 -30.46 17.84 -23.62
C SER A 300 -29.27 17.64 -24.58
N ARG A 301 -28.04 18.03 -24.21
CA ARG A 301 -26.85 17.75 -25.03
C ARG A 301 -26.58 16.25 -25.09
N PHE A 302 -26.90 15.51 -24.04
CA PHE A 302 -26.59 14.09 -23.87
C PHE A 302 -27.81 13.16 -23.98
N ILE A 303 -28.91 13.67 -24.54
CA ILE A 303 -30.12 12.92 -24.87
C ILE A 303 -30.28 12.88 -26.38
N LYS A 304 -30.22 11.68 -26.98
CA LYS A 304 -30.32 11.46 -28.42
C LYS A 304 -31.48 10.53 -28.71
N ASN A 305 -32.43 10.97 -29.55
CA ASN A 305 -33.62 10.19 -29.90
C ASN A 305 -34.31 9.56 -28.66
N ASP A 306 -34.50 10.39 -27.62
CA ASP A 306 -35.04 10.03 -26.30
C ASP A 306 -34.21 9.05 -25.47
N ASN A 307 -32.99 8.70 -25.88
CA ASN A 307 -32.04 7.86 -25.13
C ASN A 307 -30.96 8.68 -24.43
N THR A 308 -30.72 8.37 -23.17
CA THR A 308 -29.66 8.95 -22.33
C THR A 308 -28.36 8.12 -22.40
N VAL A 309 -27.28 8.64 -21.81
CA VAL A 309 -26.03 7.86 -21.63
C VAL A 309 -26.27 6.63 -20.73
N LEU A 310 -27.15 6.75 -19.74
CA LEU A 310 -27.54 5.65 -18.86
C LEU A 310 -28.28 4.56 -19.63
N ASP A 311 -29.19 4.91 -20.55
CA ASP A 311 -29.85 3.95 -21.44
C ASP A 311 -28.83 3.24 -22.35
N GLY A 312 -27.83 3.98 -22.82
CA GLY A 312 -26.68 3.44 -23.55
C GLY A 312 -25.91 2.38 -22.75
N ILE A 313 -25.56 2.68 -21.51
CA ILE A 313 -24.84 1.75 -20.60
C ILE A 313 -25.68 0.51 -20.31
N MET A 314 -26.98 0.68 -20.02
CA MET A 314 -27.85 -0.43 -19.64
C MET A 314 -28.12 -1.44 -20.76
N GLN A 315 -27.88 -1.09 -22.02
CA GLN A 315 -27.92 -2.06 -23.12
C GLN A 315 -26.86 -3.17 -22.99
N PHE A 316 -25.73 -2.88 -22.33
CA PHE A 316 -24.65 -3.84 -22.13
C PHE A 316 -24.83 -4.70 -20.88
N TYR A 317 -25.77 -4.33 -20.00
CA TYR A 317 -26.06 -5.06 -18.78
C TYR A 317 -26.64 -6.45 -19.11
N ASN A 318 -26.08 -7.48 -18.49
CA ASN A 318 -26.58 -8.84 -18.57
C ASN A 318 -27.34 -9.18 -17.29
N SER A 319 -28.66 -9.06 -17.32
CA SER A 319 -29.50 -9.38 -16.17
C SER A 319 -29.50 -10.87 -15.78
N GLU A 320 -29.02 -11.77 -16.64
CA GLU A 320 -28.96 -13.20 -16.34
C GLU A 320 -27.84 -13.56 -15.36
N ASP A 321 -26.69 -12.89 -15.46
CA ASP A 321 -25.52 -13.16 -14.60
C ASP A 321 -25.12 -11.97 -13.72
N GLY A 322 -25.63 -10.77 -13.99
CA GLY A 322 -25.38 -9.56 -13.22
C GLY A 322 -24.18 -8.73 -13.69
N GLY A 323 -23.46 -9.12 -14.74
CA GLY A 323 -22.32 -8.35 -15.26
C GLY A 323 -22.65 -7.51 -16.50
N PHE A 324 -21.62 -6.92 -17.11
CA PHE A 324 -21.73 -6.15 -18.35
C PHE A 324 -20.90 -6.79 -19.46
N ARG A 325 -21.39 -6.65 -20.69
CA ARG A 325 -20.69 -7.08 -21.91
C ARG A 325 -19.82 -5.94 -22.42
N HIS A 326 -18.65 -6.27 -22.97
CA HIS A 326 -17.82 -5.28 -23.68
C HIS A 326 -18.54 -4.77 -24.94
N VAL A 327 -19.08 -5.68 -25.75
CA VAL A 327 -19.96 -5.38 -26.88
C VAL A 327 -21.25 -6.19 -26.76
N LEU A 328 -22.37 -5.70 -27.31
CA LEU A 328 -23.69 -6.30 -27.11
C LEU A 328 -23.79 -7.80 -27.47
N THR A 329 -22.95 -8.27 -28.38
CA THR A 329 -22.99 -9.65 -28.90
C THR A 329 -22.04 -10.61 -28.18
N THR A 330 -21.24 -10.14 -27.22
CA THR A 330 -20.29 -10.99 -26.48
C THR A 330 -20.85 -11.47 -25.15
N ALA A 331 -20.16 -12.43 -24.53
CA ALA A 331 -20.38 -12.75 -23.13
C ALA A 331 -20.03 -11.56 -22.22
N THR A 332 -20.45 -11.64 -20.96
CA THR A 332 -20.03 -10.75 -19.89
C THR A 332 -18.50 -10.68 -19.80
N ASN A 333 -17.97 -9.48 -19.61
CA ASN A 333 -16.55 -9.18 -19.56
C ASN A 333 -16.22 -8.48 -18.24
N ALA A 334 -15.11 -8.86 -17.61
CA ALA A 334 -14.75 -8.33 -16.29
C ALA A 334 -14.45 -6.83 -16.29
N MET A 335 -13.68 -6.32 -17.26
CA MET A 335 -13.40 -4.88 -17.35
C MET A 335 -14.67 -4.07 -17.64
N ALA A 336 -15.47 -4.54 -18.61
CA ALA A 336 -16.77 -3.95 -18.91
C ALA A 336 -17.68 -3.89 -17.68
N THR A 337 -17.70 -4.97 -16.89
CA THR A 337 -18.48 -5.09 -15.65
C THR A 337 -18.02 -4.10 -14.59
N GLU A 338 -16.71 -4.00 -14.37
CA GLU A 338 -16.15 -3.08 -13.38
C GLU A 338 -16.37 -1.61 -13.76
N GLN A 339 -16.18 -1.26 -15.04
CA GLN A 339 -16.37 0.11 -15.51
C GLN A 339 -17.83 0.52 -15.58
N GLY A 340 -18.72 -0.38 -16.03
CA GLY A 340 -20.16 -0.16 -15.96
C GLY A 340 -20.63 0.05 -14.52
N CYS A 341 -20.14 -0.78 -13.59
CA CYS A 341 -20.48 -0.69 -12.17
C CYS A 341 -20.03 0.63 -11.54
N TYR A 342 -18.75 1.02 -11.64
CA TYR A 342 -18.32 2.28 -11.03
C TYR A 342 -18.99 3.50 -11.67
N ALA A 343 -19.41 3.41 -12.94
CA ALA A 343 -20.10 4.52 -13.60
C ALA A 343 -21.52 4.70 -13.06
N LEU A 344 -22.22 3.60 -12.80
CA LEU A 344 -23.49 3.64 -12.10
C LEU A 344 -23.32 4.12 -10.64
N ILE A 345 -22.23 3.73 -9.96
CA ILE A 345 -21.89 4.27 -8.63
C ILE A 345 -21.60 5.78 -8.72
N ALA A 346 -20.89 6.26 -9.75
CA ALA A 346 -20.66 7.70 -9.93
C ALA A 346 -21.98 8.47 -10.06
N TYR A 347 -22.96 7.91 -10.78
CA TYR A 347 -24.30 8.48 -10.88
C TYR A 347 -25.08 8.39 -9.57
N ASP A 348 -25.01 7.27 -8.84
CA ASP A 348 -25.59 7.12 -7.51
C ASP A 348 -25.08 8.19 -6.53
N ARG A 349 -23.76 8.42 -6.53
CA ARG A 349 -23.15 9.47 -5.71
C ARG A 349 -23.59 10.87 -6.12
N TYR A 350 -23.73 11.12 -7.41
CA TYR A 350 -24.24 12.40 -7.94
C TYR A 350 -25.67 12.67 -7.47
N VAL A 351 -26.58 11.70 -7.56
CA VAL A 351 -27.98 11.90 -7.13
C VAL A 351 -28.14 12.04 -5.61
N HIS A 352 -27.18 11.49 -4.84
CA HIS A 352 -27.15 11.58 -3.38
C HIS A 352 -26.26 12.70 -2.83
N ASP A 353 -25.70 13.58 -3.68
CA ASP A 353 -24.82 14.69 -3.26
C ASP A 353 -23.59 14.22 -2.45
N GLN A 354 -23.03 13.07 -2.81
CA GLN A 354 -21.88 12.47 -2.15
C GLN A 354 -20.54 12.88 -2.79
N GLY A 355 -20.55 13.85 -3.70
CA GLY A 355 -19.36 14.25 -4.44
C GLY A 355 -18.88 13.22 -5.46
N ARG A 356 -17.76 13.52 -6.10
CA ARG A 356 -17.28 12.84 -7.32
C ARG A 356 -16.77 11.43 -7.01
N LEU A 357 -16.77 10.54 -8.01
CA LEU A 357 -16.32 9.15 -7.85
C LEU A 357 -14.94 9.04 -7.21
N TYR A 358 -13.97 9.85 -7.68
CA TYR A 358 -12.57 9.82 -7.21
C TYR A 358 -12.27 10.82 -6.09
N ASP A 359 -13.27 11.55 -5.57
CA ASP A 359 -13.07 12.46 -4.42
C ASP A 359 -13.30 11.68 -3.12
N PHE A 360 -12.21 11.25 -2.47
CA PHE A 360 -12.22 10.47 -1.24
C PHE A 360 -12.09 11.34 0.01
N SER A 361 -12.47 12.62 -0.07
CA SER A 361 -12.51 13.50 1.12
C SER A 361 -13.53 13.03 2.16
N ASP A 362 -14.49 12.20 1.76
CA ASP A 362 -15.51 11.56 2.61
C ASP A 362 -15.09 10.17 3.15
N VAL A 363 -13.92 9.65 2.76
CA VAL A 363 -13.40 8.37 3.27
C VAL A 363 -12.48 8.61 4.46
N GLU A 364 -12.72 7.88 5.56
CA GLU A 364 -11.81 7.84 6.69
C GLU A 364 -10.57 7.02 6.34
N ILE A 365 -9.41 7.68 6.29
CA ILE A 365 -8.14 7.02 6.01
C ILE A 365 -7.49 6.56 7.30
N THR A 366 -7.22 5.25 7.38
CA THR A 366 -6.37 4.66 8.39
C THR A 366 -4.92 4.94 8.03
N TYR A 367 -4.38 6.03 8.57
CA TYR A 367 -2.97 6.32 8.46
C TYR A 367 -2.19 5.19 9.13
N ARG A 368 -1.34 4.51 8.36
CA ARG A 368 -0.30 3.69 8.99
C ARG A 368 0.50 4.66 9.85
N SER A 369 0.50 4.43 11.16
CA SER A 369 1.62 4.92 11.93
C SER A 369 2.84 4.29 11.29
N THR A 370 3.63 5.08 10.54
CA THR A 370 5.03 4.74 10.33
C THR A 370 5.51 4.26 11.69
N PRO A 371 5.96 3.00 11.85
CA PRO A 371 7.05 2.83 12.77
C PRO A 371 8.06 3.81 12.21
N SER A 372 8.28 4.95 12.87
CA SER A 372 9.43 5.76 12.49
C SER A 372 10.56 4.76 12.57
N VAL A 373 11.17 4.38 11.44
CA VAL A 373 12.32 3.48 11.46
C VAL A 373 13.23 4.13 12.49
N LYS A 374 13.43 3.45 13.62
CA LYS A 374 13.92 4.10 14.82
C LYS A 374 15.35 4.54 14.57
N LYS A 375 15.54 5.78 14.11
CA LYS A 375 16.84 6.29 13.69
C LYS A 375 17.60 6.74 14.93
N PHE A 376 18.65 6.01 15.23
CA PHE A 376 19.57 6.38 16.29
C PHE A 376 20.54 7.47 15.81
N SER A 377 20.68 8.56 16.59
CA SER A 377 21.56 9.68 16.28
C SER A 377 23.04 9.32 16.26
N ASP A 378 23.40 8.19 16.88
CA ASP A 378 24.75 7.66 16.99
C ASP A 378 25.00 6.45 16.07
N VAL A 379 24.11 6.20 15.10
CA VAL A 379 24.29 5.20 14.05
C VAL A 379 24.25 5.90 12.69
N PRO A 380 25.38 6.46 12.22
CA PRO A 380 25.46 7.05 10.89
C PRO A 380 25.13 6.00 9.81
N SER A 381 24.38 6.38 8.78
CA SER A 381 23.95 5.44 7.72
C SER A 381 25.09 4.78 6.97
N ASN A 382 26.28 5.40 6.94
CA ASN A 382 27.48 4.87 6.31
C ASN A 382 28.40 4.07 7.27
N ALA A 383 28.00 3.87 8.52
CA ALA A 383 28.77 3.04 9.45
C ALA A 383 28.68 1.56 9.06
N TRP A 384 29.80 0.82 9.19
CA TRP A 384 29.86 -0.59 8.81
C TRP A 384 28.84 -1.48 9.54
N TYR A 385 28.35 -1.03 10.69
CA TYR A 385 27.37 -1.74 11.51
C TYR A 385 25.92 -1.29 11.27
N ALA A 386 25.69 -0.22 10.50
CA ALA A 386 24.38 0.43 10.41
C ALA A 386 23.30 -0.52 9.87
N SER A 387 23.58 -1.19 8.75
CA SER A 387 22.63 -2.13 8.14
C SER A 387 22.24 -3.27 9.09
N PHE A 388 23.20 -3.86 9.80
CA PHE A 388 22.93 -4.94 10.75
C PHE A 388 22.11 -4.49 11.95
N ILE A 389 22.31 -3.25 12.43
CA ILE A 389 21.48 -2.69 13.51
C ILE A 389 20.05 -2.50 13.00
N TYR A 390 19.88 -1.87 11.84
CA TYR A 390 18.54 -1.58 11.33
C TYR A 390 17.78 -2.83 10.87
N ASP A 391 18.48 -3.87 10.40
CA ASP A 391 17.91 -5.20 10.19
C ASP A 391 17.28 -5.75 11.48
N LEU A 392 18.02 -5.74 12.58
CA LEU A 392 17.50 -6.20 13.87
C LEU A 392 16.41 -5.29 14.46
N VAL A 393 16.43 -3.98 14.17
CA VAL A 393 15.32 -3.06 14.53
C VAL A 393 14.07 -3.41 13.74
N GLY A 394 14.20 -3.61 12.42
CA GLY A 394 13.08 -3.97 11.53
C GLY A 394 12.44 -5.30 11.92
N ARG A 395 13.24 -6.23 12.44
CA ARG A 395 12.79 -7.52 12.99
C ARG A 395 12.19 -7.43 14.41
N GLY A 396 12.20 -6.25 15.03
CA GLY A 396 11.73 -6.07 16.41
C GLY A 396 12.64 -6.67 17.50
N VAL A 397 13.85 -7.10 17.14
CA VAL A 397 14.80 -7.77 18.03
C VAL A 397 15.50 -6.78 18.97
N ILE A 398 15.78 -5.56 18.49
CA ILE A 398 16.44 -4.50 19.27
C ILE A 398 15.70 -3.17 19.16
N ASN A 399 15.80 -2.36 20.23
CA ASN A 399 15.12 -1.07 20.33
C ASN A 399 16.04 0.11 20.72
N GLY A 400 17.36 -0.10 20.72
CA GLY A 400 18.33 0.89 21.24
C GLY A 400 18.46 0.89 22.76
N ILE A 401 19.26 1.80 23.30
CA ILE A 401 19.35 2.07 24.75
C ILE A 401 18.43 3.22 25.18
N THR A 402 18.09 4.11 24.25
CA THR A 402 17.07 5.16 24.39
C THR A 402 16.23 5.20 23.11
N GLU A 403 15.26 6.10 23.04
CA GLU A 403 14.49 6.33 21.81
C GLU A 403 15.35 6.79 20.62
N THR A 404 16.51 7.41 20.87
CA THR A 404 17.33 8.03 19.83
C THR A 404 18.78 7.59 19.86
N THR A 405 19.18 6.64 20.71
CA THR A 405 20.58 6.22 20.87
C THR A 405 20.70 4.70 20.92
N PHE A 406 21.64 4.13 20.17
CA PHE A 406 21.94 2.69 20.17
C PHE A 406 23.15 2.32 21.04
N ASP A 407 24.15 3.20 21.15
CA ASP A 407 25.49 2.99 21.71
C ASP A 407 26.26 1.83 21.04
N PRO A 408 26.70 1.97 19.77
CA PRO A 408 27.33 0.89 19.01
C PRO A 408 28.68 0.45 19.60
N GLU A 409 29.38 1.32 20.32
CA GLU A 409 30.68 1.05 20.93
C GLU A 409 30.57 0.50 22.36
N GLY A 410 29.39 0.63 22.98
CA GLY A 410 29.08 0.09 24.30
C GLY A 410 29.21 -1.42 24.38
N LEU A 411 29.57 -1.92 25.56
CA LEU A 411 29.68 -3.35 25.83
C LEU A 411 28.32 -3.94 26.19
N ILE A 412 27.95 -5.04 25.52
CA ILE A 412 26.68 -5.74 25.73
C ILE A 412 26.76 -6.72 26.92
N THR A 413 25.69 -6.80 27.72
CA THR A 413 25.59 -7.77 28.84
C THR A 413 25.07 -9.12 28.38
N ARG A 414 25.33 -10.17 29.17
CA ARG A 414 24.80 -11.51 28.94
C ARG A 414 23.27 -11.55 28.92
N ALA A 415 22.62 -10.80 29.81
CA ALA A 415 21.16 -10.67 29.82
C ALA A 415 20.62 -9.98 28.55
N GLN A 416 21.31 -8.95 28.06
CA GLN A 416 20.91 -8.24 26.83
C GLN A 416 20.97 -9.18 25.63
N PHE A 417 22.06 -9.95 25.49
CA PHE A 417 22.17 -10.89 24.38
C PHE A 417 21.18 -12.07 24.50
N ALA A 418 20.94 -12.59 25.71
CA ALA A 418 19.90 -13.61 25.91
C ALA A 418 18.50 -13.09 25.53
N LYS A 419 18.19 -11.83 25.85
CA LYS A 419 16.94 -11.19 25.41
C LYS A 419 16.88 -11.05 23.90
N MET A 420 17.96 -10.65 23.22
CA MET A 420 17.99 -10.58 21.75
C MET A 420 17.68 -11.93 21.11
N VAL A 421 18.31 -13.01 21.58
CA VAL A 421 18.06 -14.36 21.05
C VAL A 421 16.60 -14.79 21.29
N ALA A 422 16.09 -14.57 22.50
CA ALA A 422 14.70 -14.87 22.83
C ALA A 422 13.70 -14.05 22.00
N SER A 423 13.96 -12.75 21.78
CA SER A 423 13.10 -11.87 20.98
C SER A 423 13.04 -12.24 19.51
N ALA A 424 14.06 -12.92 18.98
CA ALA A 424 14.05 -13.37 17.59
C ALA A 424 13.33 -14.71 17.38
N PHE A 425 13.38 -15.60 18.38
CA PHE A 425 13.01 -17.01 18.18
C PHE A 425 11.89 -17.52 19.08
N ALA A 426 11.49 -16.77 20.11
CA ALA A 426 10.38 -17.12 20.97
C ALA A 426 9.16 -16.24 20.67
N THR A 427 7.98 -16.84 20.72
CA THR A 427 6.72 -16.11 20.73
C THR A 427 6.48 -15.46 22.09
N ASP A 428 5.64 -14.41 22.12
CA ASP A 428 5.23 -13.77 23.38
C ASP A 428 4.57 -14.75 24.35
N ASP A 429 3.80 -15.71 23.84
CA ASP A 429 3.14 -16.73 24.66
C ASP A 429 4.12 -17.73 25.27
N GLU A 430 5.16 -18.13 24.51
CA GLU A 430 6.24 -18.93 25.05
C GLU A 430 6.98 -18.19 26.16
N LEU A 431 7.32 -16.91 25.96
CA LEU A 431 8.01 -16.11 26.98
C LEU A 431 7.17 -15.88 28.24
N ARG A 432 5.87 -15.61 28.10
CA ARG A 432 4.93 -15.48 29.23
C ARG A 432 4.94 -16.71 30.12
N ALA A 433 5.08 -17.90 29.55
CA ALA A 433 5.15 -19.16 30.30
C ALA A 433 6.38 -19.25 31.23
N TYR A 434 7.40 -18.40 31.06
CA TYR A 434 8.59 -18.36 31.92
C TYR A 434 8.61 -17.16 32.90
N GLU A 435 7.63 -16.25 32.85
CA GLU A 435 7.59 -15.11 33.76
C GLU A 435 7.58 -15.55 35.23
N GLY A 436 8.48 -14.95 36.01
CA GLY A 436 8.59 -15.23 37.45
C GLY A 436 9.26 -16.56 37.79
N LYS A 437 9.70 -17.37 36.82
CA LYS A 437 10.42 -18.62 37.09
C LYS A 437 11.81 -18.34 37.67
N LYS A 438 12.14 -19.00 38.78
CA LYS A 438 13.46 -18.92 39.41
C LYS A 438 14.36 -20.04 38.89
N VAL A 439 15.19 -19.70 37.89
CA VAL A 439 16.01 -20.67 37.16
C VAL A 439 17.52 -20.55 37.48
N PHE A 440 17.96 -19.35 37.87
CA PHE A 440 19.29 -19.06 38.39
C PHE A 440 19.16 -18.21 39.67
N ASP A 441 20.04 -18.43 40.64
CA ASP A 441 20.01 -17.82 41.96
C ASP A 441 20.25 -16.30 41.89
N ASP A 442 21.09 -15.85 40.96
CA ASP A 442 21.45 -14.44 40.73
C ASP A 442 20.53 -13.70 39.74
N VAL A 443 19.50 -14.35 39.19
CA VAL A 443 18.48 -13.72 38.36
C VAL A 443 17.19 -13.57 39.18
N ALA A 444 16.85 -12.33 39.55
CA ALA A 444 15.60 -12.06 40.25
C ALA A 444 14.38 -12.44 39.39
N THR A 445 13.28 -12.89 40.02
CA THR A 445 12.06 -13.29 39.29
C THR A 445 11.37 -12.13 38.58
N ASN A 446 11.60 -10.90 39.06
CA ASN A 446 11.15 -9.65 38.43
C ASN A 446 12.24 -8.98 37.57
N HIS A 447 13.35 -9.67 37.29
CA HIS A 447 14.38 -9.14 36.40
C HIS A 447 13.83 -8.99 34.98
N TRP A 448 14.14 -7.89 34.29
CA TRP A 448 13.60 -7.56 32.95
C TRP A 448 13.92 -8.62 31.87
N ALA A 449 14.97 -9.42 32.08
CA ALA A 449 15.36 -10.54 31.22
C ALA A 449 15.01 -11.92 31.79
N ASN A 450 14.25 -12.01 32.90
CA ASN A 450 13.98 -13.26 33.60
C ASN A 450 13.39 -14.33 32.67
N ALA A 451 12.30 -13.99 31.98
CA ALA A 451 11.64 -14.90 31.04
C ALA A 451 12.58 -15.32 29.90
N SER A 452 13.27 -14.37 29.27
CA SER A 452 14.22 -14.65 28.18
C SER A 452 15.38 -15.57 28.61
N ILE A 453 15.94 -15.35 29.80
CA ILE A 453 17.04 -16.19 30.34
C ILE A 453 16.52 -17.58 30.68
N ALA A 454 15.33 -17.67 31.28
CA ALA A 454 14.71 -18.93 31.64
C ALA A 454 14.36 -19.77 30.40
N TRP A 455 13.75 -19.14 29.39
CA TRP A 455 13.50 -19.76 28.08
C TRP A 455 14.81 -20.21 27.43
N ALA A 456 15.83 -19.35 27.38
CA ALA A 456 17.11 -19.70 26.77
C ALA A 456 17.81 -20.86 27.48
N LYS A 457 17.63 -21.03 28.79
CA LYS A 457 18.16 -22.20 29.51
C LYS A 457 17.42 -23.47 29.12
N ASP A 458 16.09 -23.39 29.05
CA ASP A 458 15.24 -24.51 28.70
C ASP A 458 15.49 -25.01 27.26
N GLN A 459 15.75 -24.08 26.35
CA GLN A 459 16.17 -24.37 24.97
C GLN A 459 17.64 -24.82 24.84
N GLY A 460 18.39 -24.92 25.95
CA GLY A 460 19.81 -25.32 25.93
C GLY A 460 20.77 -24.26 25.36
N ILE A 461 20.30 -23.05 25.12
CA ILE A 461 21.09 -21.92 24.56
C ILE A 461 22.08 -21.39 25.63
N VAL A 462 21.66 -21.35 26.90
CA VAL A 462 22.50 -20.87 28.02
C VAL A 462 22.61 -21.87 29.16
N ASN A 463 23.82 -22.00 29.74
CA ASN A 463 24.09 -22.89 30.88
C ASN A 463 24.48 -22.15 32.17
N GLY A 464 24.51 -20.81 32.14
CA GLY A 464 25.08 -20.00 33.24
C GLY A 464 26.60 -19.93 33.23
N ILE A 465 27.17 -19.23 34.22
CA ILE A 465 28.61 -19.24 34.51
C ILE A 465 28.98 -20.42 35.42
N ASP A 466 28.00 -20.93 36.15
CA ASP A 466 28.02 -22.18 36.89
C ASP A 466 26.58 -22.75 36.96
N ALA A 467 26.36 -23.83 37.71
CA ALA A 467 25.06 -24.51 37.78
C ALA A 467 23.93 -23.63 38.36
N SER A 468 24.27 -22.68 39.22
CA SER A 468 23.34 -21.83 39.96
C SER A 468 23.28 -20.39 39.46
N ASN A 469 24.33 -19.88 38.82
CA ASN A 469 24.46 -18.45 38.48
C ASN A 469 24.58 -18.20 36.98
N PHE A 470 23.91 -17.14 36.50
CA PHE A 470 23.93 -16.71 35.09
C PHE A 470 24.87 -15.52 34.82
N ALA A 471 25.08 -14.66 35.81
CA ALA A 471 25.72 -13.35 35.75
C ALA A 471 25.07 -12.40 34.72
N PRO A 472 23.80 -11.97 34.92
CA PRO A 472 23.03 -11.23 33.92
C PRO A 472 23.67 -9.91 33.49
N GLU A 473 24.31 -9.20 34.43
CA GLU A 473 24.93 -7.89 34.18
C GLU A 473 26.40 -7.95 33.74
N ALA A 474 27.01 -9.14 33.76
CA ALA A 474 28.37 -9.30 33.27
C ALA A 474 28.40 -9.07 31.74
N LYS A 475 29.47 -8.41 31.27
CA LYS A 475 29.70 -8.22 29.84
C LYS A 475 29.99 -9.57 29.19
N ILE A 476 29.32 -9.83 28.07
CA ILE A 476 29.45 -11.10 27.37
C ILE A 476 30.77 -11.10 26.58
N THR A 477 31.53 -12.18 26.69
CA THR A 477 32.73 -12.34 25.88
C THR A 477 32.38 -12.80 24.47
N ARG A 478 33.25 -12.53 23.50
CA ARG A 478 33.03 -12.92 22.09
C ARG A 478 32.84 -14.43 21.92
N GLU A 479 33.58 -15.24 22.67
CA GLU A 479 33.40 -16.70 22.64
C GLU A 479 32.06 -17.15 23.25
N GLN A 480 31.56 -16.46 24.28
CA GLN A 480 30.26 -16.76 24.89
C GLN A 480 29.11 -16.41 23.94
N LEU A 481 29.20 -15.27 23.24
CA LEU A 481 28.22 -14.83 22.26
C LEU A 481 28.07 -15.89 21.15
N VAL A 482 29.18 -16.27 20.52
CA VAL A 482 29.21 -17.30 19.47
C VAL A 482 28.71 -18.65 19.99
N THR A 483 29.06 -19.02 21.22
CA THR A 483 28.57 -20.26 21.83
C THR A 483 27.05 -20.27 21.98
N MET A 484 26.43 -19.14 22.34
CA MET A 484 24.97 -19.06 22.46
C MET A 484 24.29 -19.27 21.10
N LEU A 485 24.78 -18.64 20.04
CA LEU A 485 24.25 -18.83 18.69
C LEU A 485 24.44 -20.27 18.19
N GLY A 486 25.62 -20.85 18.44
CA GLY A 486 25.91 -22.23 18.06
C GLY A 486 25.04 -23.25 18.77
N ARG A 487 24.78 -23.06 20.06
CA ARG A 487 23.84 -23.91 20.82
C ARG A 487 22.41 -23.78 20.33
N TYR A 488 21.97 -22.57 19.94
CA TYR A 488 20.66 -22.42 19.33
C TYR A 488 20.58 -23.24 18.03
N ALA A 489 21.55 -23.08 17.12
CA ALA A 489 21.58 -23.86 15.88
C ALA A 489 21.55 -25.38 16.15
N GLU A 490 22.35 -25.87 17.11
CA GLU A 490 22.31 -27.28 17.52
C GLU A 490 20.94 -27.69 18.09
N SER A 491 20.34 -26.88 18.96
CA SER A 491 19.04 -27.18 19.57
C SER A 491 17.92 -27.32 18.53
N GLN A 492 18.05 -26.61 17.41
CA GLN A 492 17.09 -26.63 16.31
C GLN A 492 17.48 -27.58 15.17
N ASN A 493 18.58 -28.35 15.32
CA ASN A 493 19.16 -29.19 14.26
C ASN A 493 19.49 -28.43 12.96
N ILE A 494 19.88 -27.15 13.10
CA ILE A 494 20.23 -26.29 11.98
C ILE A 494 21.70 -26.50 11.61
N THR A 495 21.96 -26.76 10.33
CA THR A 495 23.31 -26.86 9.79
C THR A 495 23.67 -25.55 9.09
N LEU A 496 24.74 -24.89 9.55
CA LEU A 496 25.25 -23.67 8.92
C LEU A 496 26.16 -24.01 7.73
N ASP A 497 25.88 -23.40 6.57
CA ASP A 497 26.66 -23.59 5.35
C ASP A 497 28.08 -23.06 5.49
N LYS A 498 29.07 -23.91 5.18
CA LYS A 498 30.50 -23.59 5.30
C LYS A 498 31.03 -22.95 4.03
N THR A 499 30.70 -21.68 3.83
CA THR A 499 31.03 -20.90 2.62
C THR A 499 32.44 -20.31 2.65
N VAL A 500 33.11 -20.30 3.80
CA VAL A 500 34.45 -19.74 4.00
C VAL A 500 35.46 -20.84 4.37
N GLU A 501 36.66 -20.77 3.78
CA GLU A 501 37.77 -21.67 4.12
C GLU A 501 38.19 -21.49 5.59
N ALA A 502 38.38 -22.60 6.31
CA ALA A 502 38.77 -22.56 7.72
C ALA A 502 40.14 -21.91 7.90
N LYS A 503 40.24 -20.95 8.82
CA LYS A 503 41.49 -20.29 9.19
C LYS A 503 41.72 -20.37 10.69
N THR A 504 42.92 -20.77 11.09
CA THR A 504 43.27 -20.75 12.51
C THR A 504 43.53 -19.31 12.97
N PHE A 505 42.77 -18.84 13.96
CA PHE A 505 43.05 -17.57 14.64
C PHE A 505 44.36 -17.64 15.43
N THR A 506 45.12 -16.54 15.43
CA THR A 506 46.45 -16.46 16.06
C THR A 506 46.41 -16.67 17.57
N ASP A 507 45.27 -16.40 18.20
CA ASP A 507 44.99 -16.58 19.63
C ASP A 507 44.05 -17.78 19.91
N SER A 508 44.00 -18.75 18.99
CA SER A 508 43.16 -19.95 19.11
C SER A 508 43.42 -20.78 20.38
N ASN A 509 44.62 -20.65 20.97
CA ASN A 509 44.96 -21.26 22.26
C ASN A 509 44.25 -20.63 23.46
N LYS A 510 43.70 -19.42 23.32
CA LYS A 510 42.90 -18.72 24.35
C LYS A 510 41.40 -19.04 24.27
N ILE A 511 40.95 -19.71 23.21
CA ILE A 511 39.54 -20.10 23.04
C ILE A 511 39.22 -21.22 24.03
N GLY A 512 38.20 -21.00 24.87
CA GLY A 512 37.71 -21.99 25.81
C GLY A 512 37.29 -23.28 25.10
N ALA A 513 37.53 -24.43 25.73
CA ALA A 513 37.23 -25.73 25.13
C ALA A 513 35.76 -25.86 24.68
N PHE A 514 34.83 -25.25 25.43
CA PHE A 514 33.41 -25.23 25.13
C PHE A 514 33.03 -24.42 23.87
N ALA A 515 33.90 -23.52 23.41
CA ALA A 515 33.62 -22.60 22.30
C ALA A 515 34.34 -22.98 21.00
N LYS A 516 35.35 -23.86 21.05
CA LYS A 516 36.23 -24.14 19.89
C LYS A 516 35.50 -24.58 18.63
N GLU A 517 34.53 -25.47 18.79
CA GLU A 517 33.74 -25.97 17.66
C GLU A 517 32.84 -24.86 17.10
N TYR A 518 32.09 -24.16 17.95
CA TYR A 518 31.24 -23.05 17.53
C TYR A 518 32.02 -21.92 16.87
N VAL A 519 33.20 -21.55 17.38
CA VAL A 519 34.06 -20.54 16.74
C VAL A 519 34.48 -20.99 15.35
N THR A 520 34.82 -22.27 15.18
CA THR A 520 35.19 -22.80 13.85
C THR A 520 33.99 -22.77 12.90
N VAL A 521 32.82 -23.26 13.33
CA VAL A 521 31.61 -23.30 12.51
C VAL A 521 31.15 -21.89 12.13
N MET A 522 31.09 -20.96 13.08
CA MET A 522 30.69 -19.57 12.80
C MET A 522 31.67 -18.85 11.88
N GLN A 523 32.97 -19.20 11.93
CA GLN A 523 33.95 -18.64 11.00
C GLN A 523 33.68 -19.16 9.58
N GLN A 524 33.50 -20.47 9.45
CA GLN A 524 33.24 -21.11 8.16
C GLN A 524 31.90 -20.67 7.55
N ALA A 525 30.93 -20.31 8.39
CA ALA A 525 29.67 -19.73 7.96
C ALA A 525 29.76 -18.25 7.55
N GLY A 526 30.90 -17.59 7.78
CA GLY A 526 31.07 -16.17 7.48
C GLY A 526 30.47 -15.21 8.52
N ILE A 527 29.96 -15.73 9.65
CA ILE A 527 29.42 -14.93 10.75
C ILE A 527 30.53 -14.20 11.52
N ILE A 528 31.70 -14.83 11.64
CA ILE A 528 32.89 -14.20 12.24
C ILE A 528 34.08 -14.24 11.29
N SER A 529 34.84 -13.14 11.26
CA SER A 529 36.08 -13.01 10.47
C SER A 529 37.33 -12.74 11.32
N GLY A 530 37.17 -12.51 12.63
CA GLY A 530 38.25 -12.06 13.52
C GLY A 530 38.52 -10.56 13.42
N ARG A 531 39.60 -10.11 14.06
CA ARG A 531 40.12 -8.75 13.97
C ARG A 531 41.17 -8.67 12.86
N ASP A 532 41.48 -7.45 12.40
CA ASP A 532 42.50 -7.21 11.36
C ASP A 532 43.90 -7.73 11.74
N THR A 533 44.15 -7.91 13.04
CA THR A 533 45.37 -8.51 13.61
C THR A 533 45.44 -10.05 13.46
N GLY A 534 44.40 -10.68 12.93
CA GLY A 534 44.29 -12.15 12.79
C GLY A 534 43.81 -12.89 14.05
N GLU A 535 43.47 -12.14 15.10
CA GLU A 535 42.97 -12.66 16.38
C GLU A 535 41.44 -12.78 16.37
N PHE A 536 40.89 -13.75 17.11
CA PHE A 536 39.46 -13.81 17.40
C PHE A 536 39.08 -12.96 18.61
N ASP A 537 40.00 -12.82 19.58
CA ASP A 537 39.81 -12.18 20.88
C ASP A 537 38.69 -12.85 21.71
N PRO A 538 38.82 -14.15 22.06
CA PRO A 538 37.74 -14.93 22.66
C PRO A 538 37.27 -14.39 24.02
N GLN A 539 38.21 -13.89 24.82
CA GLN A 539 37.95 -13.39 26.17
C GLN A 539 37.62 -11.88 26.21
N GLY A 540 37.79 -11.19 25.08
CA GLY A 540 37.36 -9.80 24.94
C GLY A 540 35.84 -9.66 25.02
N ASN A 541 35.38 -8.59 25.67
CA ASN A 541 33.96 -8.28 25.74
C ASN A 541 33.45 -7.78 24.40
N ALA A 542 32.29 -8.28 23.97
CA ALA A 542 31.66 -7.89 22.71
C ALA A 542 31.06 -6.48 22.80
N ARG A 543 31.24 -5.71 21.73
CA ARG A 543 30.52 -4.45 21.54
C ARG A 543 29.11 -4.70 21.01
N ARG A 544 28.19 -3.76 21.22
CA ARG A 544 26.81 -3.83 20.72
C ARG A 544 26.75 -3.90 19.19
N SER A 545 27.61 -3.15 18.49
CA SER A 545 27.75 -3.25 17.03
C SER A 545 28.26 -4.62 16.55
N GLU A 546 29.25 -5.20 17.25
CA GLU A 546 29.76 -6.54 16.95
C GLU A 546 28.68 -7.61 17.18
N ALA A 547 27.94 -7.52 18.29
CA ALA A 547 26.84 -8.42 18.60
C ALA A 547 25.70 -8.32 17.59
N ALA A 548 25.32 -7.10 17.19
CA ALA A 548 24.29 -6.86 16.18
C ALA A 548 24.69 -7.46 14.83
N LYS A 549 25.93 -7.24 14.38
CA LYS A 549 26.43 -7.84 13.14
C LYS A 549 26.41 -9.37 13.17
N MET A 550 27.00 -9.97 14.22
CA MET A 550 27.06 -11.44 14.32
C MET A 550 25.65 -12.04 14.34
N PHE A 551 24.71 -11.40 15.04
CA PHE A 551 23.36 -11.92 15.17
C PHE A 551 22.50 -11.70 13.92
N SER A 552 22.60 -10.53 13.27
CA SER A 552 21.91 -10.24 12.00
C SER A 552 22.33 -11.21 10.89
N ILE A 553 23.63 -11.46 10.73
CA ILE A 553 24.14 -12.44 9.75
C ILE A 553 23.64 -13.85 10.09
N PHE A 554 23.65 -14.22 11.38
CA PHE A 554 23.12 -15.51 11.82
C PHE A 554 21.64 -15.66 11.49
N LEU A 555 20.81 -14.63 11.75
CA LEU A 555 19.38 -14.66 11.44
C LEU A 555 19.11 -14.87 9.94
N GLY A 556 19.84 -14.16 9.08
CA GLY A 556 19.73 -14.35 7.63
C GLY A 556 20.11 -15.74 7.10
N MET A 557 20.64 -16.63 7.95
CA MET A 557 20.96 -18.02 7.60
C MET A 557 20.00 -19.05 8.18
N VAL A 558 19.19 -18.66 9.16
CA VAL A 558 18.37 -19.60 9.97
C VAL A 558 16.88 -19.30 9.93
N ASP A 559 16.49 -18.18 9.33
CA ASP A 559 15.10 -17.81 9.06
C ASP A 559 14.49 -18.55 7.85
#